data_AF-A0A392NSZ0-F1
#
_entry.id   AF-A0A392NSZ0-F1
#
_cell.length_a   1.000
_cell.length_b   1.000
_cell.length_c   1.000
_cell.angle_alpha   90.00
_cell.angle_beta   90.00
_cell.angle_gamma   90.00
#
_symmetry.space_group_name_H-M   'P 1'
#
loop_
_entity.id
_entity.type
_entity.pdbx_description
1 polymer ?
#
loop_
_entity_poly.entity_id
_entity_poly.type
_entity_poly.pdbx_seq_one_letter_code
_entity_poly.pdbx_strand_id
1 'polypeptide(L)'
;MTKSWVAGGRTYYRYSTIVTNKSTKNLKSLNLSISKLYGPLWGLTKSGDSYTFPPWISTLSAGKSLEFVYIHSTTPADVSVANYLLA
;
A
#
# COMPACT_ATOMS: atom_id res chain seq x y z
N MET A 1 -8.00 -10.31 -0.67
CA MET A 1 -7.67 -11.00 0.60
C MET A 1 -6.77 -12.19 0.27
N THR A 2 -5.74 -12.45 1.06
CA THR A 2 -4.79 -13.56 0.81
C THR A 2 -4.78 -14.63 1.90
N LYS A 3 -5.07 -14.26 3.15
CA LYS A 3 -5.20 -15.17 4.29
C LYS A 3 -6.19 -14.62 5.31
N SER A 4 -6.75 -15.50 6.14
CA SER A 4 -7.50 -15.14 7.35
C SER A 4 -7.21 -16.13 8.47
N TRP A 5 -7.42 -15.68 9.70
CA TRP A 5 -7.31 -16.51 10.90
C TRP A 5 -8.15 -15.91 12.03
N VAL A 6 -8.51 -16.73 13.01
CA VAL A 6 -9.16 -16.29 14.25
C VAL A 6 -8.11 -16.19 15.35
N ALA A 7 -8.08 -15.07 16.06
CA ALA A 7 -7.26 -14.87 17.25
C ALA A 7 -8.07 -14.10 18.30
N GLY A 8 -8.15 -14.64 19.53
CA GLY A 8 -8.90 -14.00 20.62
C GLY A 8 -10.38 -13.75 20.29
N GLY A 9 -11.03 -14.66 19.56
CA GLY A 9 -12.42 -14.53 19.15
C GLY A 9 -12.70 -13.51 18.04
N ARG A 10 -11.67 -12.89 17.45
CA ARG A 10 -11.80 -12.00 16.28
C ARG A 10 -11.18 -12.62 15.05
N THR A 11 -11.84 -12.45 13.90
CA THR A 11 -11.28 -12.83 12.60
C THR A 11 -10.43 -11.69 12.06
N TYR A 12 -9.18 -12.02 11.73
CA TYR A 12 -8.24 -11.12 11.07
C TYR A 12 -8.07 -11.53 9.61
N TYR A 13 -7.80 -10.53 8.78
CA TYR A 13 -7.59 -10.70 7.35
C TYR A 13 -6.25 -10.09 6.95
N ARG A 14 -5.49 -10.80 6.12
CA ARG A 14 -4.32 -10.27 5.42
C ARG A 14 -4.71 -9.86 4.00
N TYR A 15 -4.51 -8.59 3.69
CA TYR A 15 -4.69 -8.05 2.36
C TYR A 15 -3.33 -7.76 1.73
N SER A 16 -3.17 -8.15 0.46
CA SER A 16 -2.04 -7.80 -0.39
C SER A 16 -2.59 -6.90 -1.50
N THR A 17 -1.94 -5.77 -1.71
CA THR A 17 -2.32 -4.76 -2.69
C THR A 17 -1.14 -4.46 -3.59
N ILE A 18 -1.38 -4.46 -4.90
CA ILE A 18 -0.36 -4.22 -5.92
C ILE A 18 -0.62 -2.84 -6.54
N VAL A 19 0.38 -1.97 -6.49
CA VAL A 19 0.40 -0.67 -7.18
C VAL A 19 1.28 -0.80 -8.40
N THR A 20 0.70 -0.63 -9.59
CA THR A 20 1.43 -0.75 -10.85
C THR A 20 1.62 0.63 -11.47
N ASN A 21 2.87 1.00 -11.79
CA ASN A 21 3.15 2.16 -12.61
C ASN A 21 2.78 1.84 -14.07
N LYS A 22 1.57 2.23 -14.48
CA LYS A 22 1.07 2.05 -15.85
C LYS A 22 1.52 3.17 -16.81
N SER A 23 2.33 4.13 -16.35
CA SER A 23 2.86 5.17 -17.23
C SER A 23 4.02 4.65 -18.07
N THR A 24 4.44 5.44 -19.06
CA THR A 24 5.63 5.20 -19.88
C THR A 24 6.92 5.71 -19.23
N LYS A 25 6.82 6.33 -18.04
CA LYS A 25 7.90 7.03 -17.34
C LYS A 25 8.22 6.39 -16.00
N ASN A 26 9.40 6.69 -15.46
CA ASN A 26 9.75 6.27 -14.11
C ASN A 26 9.01 7.13 -13.08
N LEU A 27 8.36 6.48 -12.12
CA LEU A 27 7.70 7.13 -11.00
C LEU A 27 8.77 7.47 -9.95
N LYS A 28 9.00 8.77 -9.71
CA LYS A 28 10.01 9.28 -8.76
C LYS A 28 9.46 9.43 -7.34
N SER A 29 8.18 9.74 -7.22
CA SER A 29 7.49 9.77 -5.95
C SER A 29 6.05 9.29 -6.11
N LEU A 30 5.52 8.75 -5.03
CA LEU A 30 4.15 8.30 -4.90
C LEU A 30 3.70 8.63 -3.49
N ASN A 31 2.54 9.28 -3.36
CA ASN A 31 1.82 9.37 -2.10
C ASN A 31 0.47 8.70 -2.26
N LEU A 32 0.21 7.71 -1.41
CA LEU A 32 -1.06 7.02 -1.29
C LEU A 32 -1.84 7.59 -0.11
N SER A 33 -3.14 7.79 -0.31
CA SER A 33 -4.09 7.96 0.78
C SER A 33 -4.68 6.60 1.11
N ILE A 34 -4.60 6.21 2.38
CA ILE A 34 -5.16 4.96 2.89
C ILE A 34 -6.08 5.29 4.06
N SER A 35 -7.37 5.02 3.90
CA SER A 35 -8.39 5.25 4.94
C SER A 35 -9.07 3.95 5.34
N LYS A 36 -9.75 3.96 6.50
CA LYS A 36 -10.34 2.76 7.13
C LYS A 36 -9.32 1.62 7.38
N LEU A 37 -8.05 1.98 7.58
CA LEU A 37 -7.00 1.06 8.02
C LEU A 37 -6.85 1.15 9.54
N TYR A 38 -6.98 0.02 10.23
CA TYR A 38 -7.01 -0.05 11.70
C TYR A 38 -5.94 -1.00 12.26
N GLY A 39 -4.99 -1.42 11.44
CA GLY A 39 -3.97 -2.37 11.83
C GLY A 39 -2.66 -2.15 11.10
N PRO A 40 -1.67 -3.02 11.34
CA PRO A 40 -0.33 -2.83 10.82
C PRO A 40 -0.26 -2.98 9.30
N LEU A 41 0.68 -2.24 8.72
CA LEU A 41 0.96 -2.22 7.28
C LEU A 41 2.47 -2.38 7.06
N TRP A 42 2.83 -3.10 6.00
CA TRP A 42 4.21 -3.32 5.54
C TRP A 42 4.34 -3.03 4.05
N GLY A 43 5.53 -2.61 3.62
CA GLY A 43 5.84 -2.34 2.21
C GLY A 43 5.63 -0.87 1.78
N LEU A 44 5.29 0.02 2.72
CA LEU A 44 5.23 1.47 2.51
C LEU A 44 5.85 2.20 3.71
N THR A 45 6.22 3.48 3.51
CA THR A 45 6.64 4.38 4.58
C THR A 45 5.50 5.36 4.89
N LYS A 46 5.14 5.54 6.17
CA LYS A 46 4.18 6.59 6.54
C LYS A 46 4.86 7.95 6.52
N SER A 47 4.26 8.93 5.84
CA SER A 47 4.73 10.31 5.72
C SER A 47 3.55 11.26 5.97
N GLY A 48 3.44 11.77 7.20
CA GLY A 48 2.25 12.51 7.66
C GLY A 48 0.99 11.63 7.57
N ASP A 49 -0.02 12.13 6.86
CA ASP A 49 -1.29 11.43 6.61
C ASP A 49 -1.28 10.53 5.37
N SER A 50 -0.13 10.42 4.70
CA SER A 50 0.03 9.66 3.46
C SER A 50 1.05 8.53 3.60
N TYR A 51 1.12 7.67 2.58
CA TYR A 51 2.06 6.57 2.50
C TYR A 51 2.89 6.66 1.22
N THR A 52 4.21 6.61 1.37
CA THR A 52 5.19 6.69 0.28
C THR A 52 5.91 5.36 0.07
N PHE A 53 6.85 5.34 -0.88
CA PHE A 53 7.72 4.20 -1.09
C PHE A 53 8.42 3.76 0.19
N PRO A 54 8.70 2.44 0.34
CA PRO A 54 9.56 1.98 1.41
C PRO A 54 10.98 2.56 1.26
N PRO A 55 11.77 2.66 2.34
CA PRO A 55 13.05 3.40 2.32
C PRO A 55 14.09 2.90 1.31
N TRP A 56 13.97 1.65 0.86
CA TRP A 56 14.86 1.02 -0.12
C TRP A 56 14.44 1.23 -1.58
N ILE A 57 13.31 1.91 -1.85
CA ILE A 57 12.83 2.19 -3.21
C ILE A 57 12.77 3.71 -3.40
N SER A 58 13.60 4.22 -4.31
CA SER A 58 13.62 5.64 -4.70
C SER A 58 12.89 5.92 -6.02
N THR A 59 12.58 4.88 -6.81
CA THR A 59 11.83 5.00 -8.06
C THR A 59 11.15 3.69 -8.42
N LEU A 60 10.01 3.77 -9.10
CA LEU A 60 9.32 2.62 -9.68
C LEU A 60 9.28 2.76 -11.20
N SER A 61 9.99 1.88 -11.91
CA SER A 61 10.09 1.94 -13.37
C SER A 61 8.74 1.73 -14.08
N ALA A 62 8.65 2.21 -15.32
CA ALA A 62 7.48 1.98 -16.17
C ALA A 62 7.12 0.49 -16.26
N GLY A 63 5.84 0.17 -16.10
CA GLY A 63 5.31 -1.20 -16.12
C GLY A 63 5.65 -2.05 -14.88
N LYS A 64 6.42 -1.52 -13.91
CA LYS A 64 6.74 -2.25 -12.67
C LYS A 64 5.71 -2.00 -11.59
N SER A 65 5.70 -2.90 -10.61
CA SER A 65 4.75 -2.89 -9.50
C SER A 65 5.45 -2.88 -8.16
N LEU A 66 4.79 -2.28 -7.19
CA LEU A 66 5.10 -2.34 -5.77
C LEU A 66 3.95 -3.07 -5.06
N GLU A 67 4.27 -4.03 -4.20
CA GLU A 67 3.29 -4.69 -3.35
C GLU A 67 3.41 -4.17 -1.92
N PHE A 68 2.26 -3.92 -1.28
CA PHE A 68 2.19 -3.69 0.16
C PHE A 68 1.10 -4.54 0.79
N VAL A 69 1.23 -4.77 2.09
CA VAL A 69 0.41 -5.73 2.84
C VAL A 69 -0.08 -5.07 4.10
N TYR A 70 -1.33 -5.34 4.47
CA TYR A 70 -1.87 -4.92 5.75
C TYR A 70 -2.76 -5.99 6.37
N ILE A 71 -2.88 -5.91 7.70
CA ILE A 71 -3.69 -6.81 8.50
C ILE A 71 -4.66 -5.99 9.34
N HIS A 72 -5.95 -6.32 9.28
CA HIS A 72 -6.98 -5.80 10.20
C HIS A 72 -8.21 -6.71 10.20
N SER A 73 -9.15 -6.47 11.10
CA SER A 73 -10.34 -7.32 11.33
C SER A 73 -11.61 -6.80 10.64
N THR A 74 -11.47 -6.22 9.44
CA THR A 74 -12.59 -5.62 8.70
C THR A 74 -12.41 -5.82 7.19
N THR A 75 -13.34 -5.27 6.40
CA THR A 75 -13.27 -5.20 4.93
C THR A 75 -12.01 -4.44 4.47
N PRO A 76 -11.56 -4.62 3.21
CA PRO A 76 -10.39 -3.93 2.69
C PRO A 76 -10.40 -2.42 3.00
N ALA A 77 -9.22 -1.87 3.30
CA ALA A 77 -9.02 -0.43 3.45
C ALA A 77 -9.23 0.28 2.10
N ASP A 78 -9.70 1.52 2.13
CA ASP A 78 -9.86 2.34 0.94
C ASP A 78 -8.49 2.93 0.57
N VAL A 79 -8.01 2.64 -0.63
CA VAL A 79 -6.68 3.06 -1.12
C VAL A 79 -6.85 3.91 -2.38
N SER A 80 -6.26 5.09 -2.39
CA SER A 80 -6.23 5.97 -3.56
C SER A 80 -4.87 6.64 -3.75
N VAL A 81 -4.59 7.07 -4.98
CA VAL A 81 -3.39 7.86 -5.29
C VAL A 81 -3.69 9.32 -4.92
N ALA A 82 -2.94 9.87 -3.98
CA ALA A 82 -3.07 11.27 -3.56
C ALA A 82 -2.25 12.19 -4.47
N ASN A 83 -0.98 11.85 -4.71
CA ASN A 83 -0.14 12.55 -5.68
C ASN A 83 1.00 11.63 -6.17
N TYR A 84 1.66 12.05 -7.25
CA TYR A 84 2.84 11.38 -7.77
C TYR A 84 3.68 12.32 -8.65
N LEU A 85 4.93 11.93 -8.89
CA LEU A 85 5.84 12.60 -9.82
C LEU A 85 6.44 11.61 -10.82
N LEU A 86 6.34 11.93 -12.11
CA LEU A 86 6.99 11.18 -13.19
C LEU A 86 8.28 11.90 -13.65
N ALA A 87 9.31 11.14 -14.00
CA ALA A 87 10.51 11.63 -14.68
C ALA A 87 10.30 11.66 -16.21
#